data_AF-A0A831TEI4-F1
#
_entry.id   AF-A0A831TEI4-F1
#
_cell.length_a   1.000
_cell.length_b   1.000
_cell.length_c   1.000
_cell.angle_alpha   90.00
_cell.angle_beta   90.00
_cell.angle_gamma   90.00
#
_symmetry.space_group_name_H-M   'P 1'
#
loop_
_entity.id
_entity.type
_entity.pdbx_description
1 polymer ?
#
loop_
_entity_poly.entity_id
_entity_poly.type
_entity_poly.pdbx_seq_one_letter_code
_entity_poly.pdbx_strand_id
1 'polypeptide(L)'
;TRNRTFDSVSYNVVGEIPGTERPDEIVLVGGHYDGHDISQGAGDDGAGTVVGLEVGRVLARFKGSLRRTVRVICFSAEELGLLGAWHHAALHARADSRERFRFVLNLDGAGRGAGGQEQLTLSGLPELVPYFTGLARSLPYEFAVRDELHSHSDHFPFAVRGIPNATLNSRDSTAGMVGRGWGHTEADTLDKVSLRGLQMAAALAARLVLRLSEDEEFPGRQRSLDEVRQQLADAGILDRVQQAGRFPPA
;
A
#
# COMPACT_ATOMS: atom_id res chain seq x y z
N THR A 1 -15.19 -23.73 -22.85
CA THR A 1 -14.50 -22.49 -23.22
C THR A 1 -13.03 -22.81 -23.43
N ARG A 2 -12.37 -22.35 -24.51
CA ARG A 2 -10.92 -22.54 -24.67
C ARG A 2 -10.21 -21.37 -24.02
N ASN A 3 -9.52 -21.61 -22.90
CA ASN A 3 -8.66 -20.61 -22.28
C ASN A 3 -7.44 -20.40 -23.18
N ARG A 4 -7.10 -19.14 -23.45
CA ARG A 4 -5.89 -18.75 -24.18
C ARG A 4 -5.09 -17.80 -23.30
N THR A 5 -3.80 -18.06 -23.16
CA THR A 5 -2.84 -17.15 -22.53
C THR A 5 -2.01 -16.49 -23.62
N PHE A 6 -1.64 -15.23 -23.41
CA PHE A 6 -0.77 -14.48 -24.29
C PHE A 6 0.11 -13.56 -23.45
N ASP A 7 1.31 -13.28 -23.94
CA ASP A 7 2.20 -12.33 -23.30
C ASP A 7 1.71 -10.91 -23.56
N SER A 8 1.77 -10.06 -22.54
CA SER A 8 1.43 -8.65 -22.62
C SER A 8 2.42 -7.83 -21.80
N VAL A 9 2.53 -6.54 -22.13
CA VAL A 9 3.38 -5.58 -21.42
C VAL A 9 2.49 -4.63 -20.63
N SER A 10 2.84 -4.41 -19.37
CA SER A 10 2.20 -3.44 -18.49
C SER A 10 3.26 -2.56 -17.82
N TYR A 11 2.85 -1.42 -17.28
CA TYR A 11 3.77 -0.41 -16.76
C TYR A 11 3.28 0.16 -15.43
N ASN A 12 4.13 0.07 -14.40
CA ASN A 12 3.93 0.90 -13.21
C ASN A 12 4.13 2.37 -13.57
N VAL A 13 3.28 3.25 -13.06
CA VAL A 13 3.45 4.70 -13.17
C VAL A 13 4.06 5.21 -11.87
N VAL A 14 5.19 5.90 -11.94
CA VAL A 14 5.94 6.35 -10.76
C VAL A 14 6.22 7.84 -10.84
N GLY A 15 5.93 8.57 -9.75
CA GLY A 15 6.27 9.97 -9.56
C GLY A 15 6.98 10.18 -8.24
N GLU A 16 7.89 11.14 -8.17
CA GLU A 16 8.69 11.40 -6.97
C GLU A 16 8.73 12.87 -6.58
N ILE A 17 8.76 13.10 -5.28
CA ILE A 17 9.08 14.38 -4.65
C ILE A 17 10.41 14.15 -3.91
N PRO A 18 11.54 14.58 -4.49
CA PRO A 18 12.85 14.31 -3.89
C PRO A 18 13.00 14.95 -2.51
N GLY A 19 13.56 14.19 -1.57
CA GLY A 19 13.98 14.70 -0.27
C GLY A 19 15.24 15.56 -0.38
N THR A 20 15.49 16.41 0.63
CA THR A 20 16.65 17.31 0.66
C THR A 20 17.81 16.81 1.52
N GLU A 21 17.52 16.10 2.61
CA GLU A 21 18.54 15.63 3.56
C GLU A 21 18.91 14.16 3.35
N ARG A 22 17.91 13.32 3.09
CA ARG A 22 18.02 11.87 2.90
C ARG A 22 17.25 11.45 1.63
N PRO A 23 17.69 11.91 0.44
CA PRO A 23 16.98 11.67 -0.82
C PRO A 23 16.90 10.20 -1.22
N ASP A 24 17.78 9.36 -0.66
CA ASP A 24 17.82 7.91 -0.86
C ASP A 24 16.89 7.14 0.11
N GLU A 25 16.33 7.80 1.12
CA GLU A 25 15.28 7.23 1.97
C GLU A 25 13.90 7.47 1.36
N ILE A 26 13.17 6.39 1.10
CA ILE A 26 11.91 6.40 0.35
C ILE A 26 10.74 6.13 1.28
N VAL A 27 9.76 7.03 1.28
CA VAL A 27 8.40 6.74 1.74
C VAL A 27 7.54 6.55 0.50
N LEU A 28 7.17 5.31 0.23
CA LEU A 28 6.34 4.97 -0.92
C LEU A 28 4.87 4.99 -0.52
N VAL A 29 4.02 5.54 -1.36
CA VAL A 29 2.57 5.56 -1.22
C VAL A 29 1.92 5.24 -2.57
N GLY A 30 0.93 4.36 -2.58
CA GLY A 30 0.30 3.95 -3.82
C GLY A 30 -0.58 2.72 -3.69
N GLY A 31 -1.23 2.35 -4.78
CA GLY A 31 -2.05 1.15 -4.94
C GLY A 31 -2.04 0.77 -6.42
N HIS A 32 -2.79 -0.26 -6.80
CA HIS A 32 -2.91 -0.62 -8.20
C HIS A 32 -3.92 0.27 -8.92
N TYR A 33 -3.75 0.36 -10.23
CA TYR A 33 -4.67 1.12 -11.09
C TYR A 33 -5.37 0.25 -12.13
N ASP A 34 -4.95 -1.00 -12.28
CA ASP A 34 -5.76 -1.99 -13.01
C ASP A 34 -6.93 -2.46 -12.15
N GLY A 35 -7.93 -3.05 -12.80
CA GLY A 35 -9.07 -3.69 -12.16
C GLY A 35 -9.60 -4.77 -13.08
N HIS A 36 -10.55 -5.56 -12.58
CA HIS A 36 -11.19 -6.58 -13.39
C HIS A 36 -12.10 -6.01 -14.50
N ASP A 37 -12.14 -6.69 -15.65
CA ASP A 37 -12.89 -6.30 -16.85
C ASP A 37 -14.41 -6.46 -16.75
N ILE A 38 -14.90 -6.82 -15.57
CA ILE A 38 -16.33 -7.04 -15.26
C ILE A 38 -17.01 -5.80 -14.68
N SER A 39 -16.26 -4.76 -14.31
CA SER A 39 -16.81 -3.58 -13.62
C SER A 39 -16.00 -2.31 -13.92
N GLN A 40 -16.34 -1.22 -13.22
CA GLN A 40 -15.57 0.02 -13.29
C GLN A 40 -14.33 -0.01 -12.39
N GLY A 41 -14.20 -0.99 -11.49
CA GLY A 41 -13.13 -1.05 -10.49
C GLY A 41 -13.10 0.18 -9.59
N ALA A 42 -14.28 0.71 -9.22
CA ALA A 42 -14.36 2.02 -8.60
C ALA A 42 -13.76 2.03 -7.18
N GLY A 43 -14.09 1.03 -6.37
CA GLY A 43 -13.54 0.85 -5.03
C GLY A 43 -12.29 -0.02 -4.98
N ASP A 44 -12.04 -0.80 -6.04
CA ASP A 44 -10.94 -1.75 -6.19
C ASP A 44 -10.34 -1.64 -7.62
N ASP A 45 -9.34 -0.77 -7.85
CA ASP A 45 -8.78 0.20 -6.90
C ASP A 45 -8.75 1.63 -7.45
N GLY A 46 -9.77 2.01 -8.22
CA GLY A 46 -9.92 3.37 -8.73
C GLY A 46 -9.88 4.44 -7.61
N ALA A 47 -10.52 4.16 -6.47
CA ALA A 47 -10.50 5.04 -5.31
C ALA A 47 -9.10 5.19 -4.70
N GLY A 48 -8.38 4.08 -4.46
CA GLY A 48 -7.02 4.11 -3.92
C GLY A 48 -6.04 4.82 -4.85
N THR A 49 -6.15 4.59 -6.16
CA THR A 49 -5.39 5.32 -7.19
C THR A 49 -5.64 6.84 -7.11
N VAL A 50 -6.90 7.29 -7.04
CA VAL A 50 -7.21 8.73 -6.92
C VAL A 50 -6.69 9.31 -5.61
N VAL A 51 -6.78 8.58 -4.51
CA VAL A 51 -6.20 8.97 -3.21
C VAL A 51 -4.68 9.16 -3.34
N GLY A 52 -3.97 8.23 -3.98
CA GLY A 52 -2.52 8.33 -4.21
C GLY A 52 -2.12 9.55 -5.05
N LEU A 53 -2.85 9.82 -6.13
CA LEU A 53 -2.65 11.01 -6.96
C LEU A 53 -2.86 12.31 -6.17
N GLU A 54 -3.90 12.36 -5.32
CA GLU A 54 -4.19 13.52 -4.47
C GLU A 54 -3.10 13.73 -3.40
N VAL A 55 -2.60 12.65 -2.80
CA VAL A 55 -1.43 12.71 -1.89
C VAL A 55 -0.23 13.32 -2.61
N GLY A 56 0.07 12.87 -3.83
CA GLY A 56 1.13 13.43 -4.66
C GLY A 56 0.93 14.93 -4.95
N ARG A 57 -0.28 15.32 -5.36
CA ARG A 57 -0.62 16.72 -5.65
C ARG A 57 -0.47 17.63 -4.42
N VAL A 58 -0.91 17.16 -3.24
CA VAL A 58 -0.80 17.91 -1.98
C VAL A 58 0.65 18.03 -1.54
N LEU A 59 1.40 16.92 -1.54
CA LEU A 59 2.78 16.89 -1.06
C LEU A 59 3.76 17.56 -2.02
N ALA A 60 3.45 17.68 -3.31
CA ALA A 60 4.27 18.42 -4.28
C ALA A 60 4.49 19.90 -3.86
N ARG A 61 3.59 20.46 -3.04
CA ARG A 61 3.74 21.81 -2.47
C ARG A 61 4.89 21.92 -1.45
N PHE A 62 5.37 20.80 -0.93
CA PHE A 62 6.49 20.68 0.01
C PHE A 62 7.79 20.25 -0.71
N LYS A 63 7.82 20.30 -2.05
CA LYS A 63 9.03 20.02 -2.81
C LYS A 63 10.15 20.97 -2.36
N GLY A 64 11.30 20.38 -2.00
CA GLY A 64 12.44 21.13 -1.46
C GLY A 64 12.39 21.39 0.05
N SER A 65 11.38 20.88 0.77
CA SER A 65 11.34 20.92 2.24
C SER A 65 11.26 19.54 2.89
N LEU A 66 10.84 18.50 2.16
CA LEU A 66 10.80 17.15 2.70
C LEU A 66 12.22 16.61 2.89
N ARG A 67 12.47 15.97 4.03
CA ARG A 67 13.78 15.38 4.37
C ARG A 67 14.03 14.10 3.58
N ARG A 68 12.98 13.33 3.31
CA ARG A 68 13.02 12.05 2.59
C ARG A 68 12.24 12.13 1.29
N THR A 69 12.59 11.28 0.33
CA THR A 69 11.88 11.20 -0.93
C THR A 69 10.51 10.55 -0.71
N VAL A 70 9.46 11.21 -1.19
CA VAL A 70 8.13 10.62 -1.29
C VAL A 70 7.95 10.09 -2.70
N ARG A 71 7.70 8.79 -2.83
CA ARG A 71 7.41 8.11 -4.10
C ARG A 71 5.93 7.79 -4.16
N VAL A 72 5.25 8.33 -5.16
CA VAL A 72 3.87 7.96 -5.50
C VAL A 72 3.91 6.94 -6.63
N ILE A 73 3.20 5.83 -6.49
CA ILE A 73 3.18 4.77 -7.48
C ILE A 73 1.75 4.29 -7.76
N CYS A 74 1.49 3.99 -9.03
CA CYS A 74 0.33 3.22 -9.46
C CYS A 74 0.86 1.88 -9.99
N PHE A 75 0.61 0.79 -9.26
CA PHE A 75 1.03 -0.54 -9.66
C PHE A 75 0.15 -1.08 -10.78
N SER A 76 0.77 -1.78 -11.72
CA SER A 76 0.08 -2.41 -12.83
C SER A 76 -0.01 -3.92 -12.66
N ALA A 77 -1.08 -4.53 -13.18
CA ALA A 77 -1.25 -5.97 -13.19
C ALA A 77 -1.23 -6.58 -11.78
N GLU A 78 -1.86 -5.90 -10.82
CA GLU A 78 -2.10 -6.42 -9.47
C GLU A 78 -3.07 -7.59 -9.53
N GLU A 79 -4.14 -7.46 -10.31
CA GLU A 79 -5.25 -8.43 -10.38
C GLU A 79 -4.79 -9.75 -11.03
N LEU A 80 -3.64 -9.72 -11.69
CA LEU A 80 -2.95 -10.88 -12.29
C LEU A 80 -1.92 -11.51 -11.35
N GLY A 81 -1.87 -11.08 -10.08
CA GLY A 81 -1.04 -11.63 -9.02
C GLY A 81 0.10 -10.74 -8.54
N LEU A 82 -0.17 -9.45 -8.35
CA LEU A 82 0.73 -8.41 -7.80
C LEU A 82 1.95 -8.13 -8.69
N LEU A 83 1.84 -8.33 -10.01
CA LEU A 83 3.01 -8.39 -10.90
C LEU A 83 3.81 -7.08 -10.89
N GLY A 84 3.11 -5.94 -10.90
CA GLY A 84 3.72 -4.62 -10.81
C GLY A 84 4.48 -4.39 -9.50
N ALA A 85 3.88 -4.73 -8.36
CA ALA A 85 4.52 -4.59 -7.06
C ALA A 85 5.70 -5.56 -6.88
N TRP A 86 5.57 -6.82 -7.33
CA TRP A 86 6.69 -7.78 -7.35
C TRP A 86 7.87 -7.25 -8.18
N HIS A 87 7.57 -6.71 -9.35
CA HIS A 87 8.58 -6.11 -10.21
C HIS A 87 9.28 -4.94 -9.51
N HIS A 88 8.52 -3.99 -8.94
CA HIS A 88 9.09 -2.81 -8.28
C HIS A 88 9.92 -3.18 -7.04
N ALA A 89 9.41 -4.07 -6.20
CA ALA A 89 10.13 -4.56 -5.02
C ALA A 89 11.43 -5.29 -5.41
N ALA A 90 11.46 -5.99 -6.55
CA ALA A 90 12.67 -6.64 -7.06
C ALA A 90 13.71 -5.65 -7.60
N LEU A 91 13.30 -4.53 -8.20
CA LEU A 91 14.23 -3.48 -8.62
C LEU A 91 15.01 -2.90 -7.44
N HIS A 92 14.32 -2.69 -6.31
CA HIS A 92 14.94 -2.17 -5.09
C HIS A 92 15.98 -3.13 -4.49
N ALA A 93 15.77 -4.44 -4.62
CA ALA A 93 16.65 -5.45 -4.04
C ALA A 93 17.93 -5.74 -4.87
N ARG A 94 18.14 -5.01 -5.97
CA ARG A 94 19.36 -5.15 -6.77
C ARG A 94 20.56 -4.58 -6.01
N ALA A 95 21.74 -5.17 -6.22
CA ALA A 95 22.95 -4.81 -5.51
C ALA A 95 23.43 -3.36 -5.78
N ASP A 96 23.02 -2.77 -6.89
CA ASP A 96 23.33 -1.40 -7.30
C ASP A 96 22.31 -0.37 -6.79
N SER A 97 21.19 -0.81 -6.22
CA SER A 97 20.19 0.06 -5.61
C SER A 97 20.74 0.72 -4.35
N ARG A 98 20.67 2.05 -4.30
CA ARG A 98 21.04 2.85 -3.11
C ARG A 98 19.83 3.28 -2.29
N GLU A 99 18.63 2.98 -2.79
CA GLU A 99 17.37 3.33 -2.13
C GLU A 99 17.27 2.60 -0.80
N ARG A 100 16.56 3.19 0.16
CA ARG A 100 16.19 2.59 1.44
C ARG A 100 14.75 2.89 1.73
N PHE A 101 13.87 1.89 1.61
CA PHE A 101 12.47 2.09 1.95
C PHE A 101 12.31 2.25 3.46
N ARG A 102 11.82 3.42 3.87
CA ARG A 102 11.45 3.69 5.27
C ARG A 102 10.07 3.17 5.58
N PHE A 103 9.14 3.33 4.65
CA PHE A 103 7.79 2.82 4.78
C PHE A 103 7.11 2.68 3.42
N VAL A 104 6.23 1.69 3.30
CA VAL A 104 5.30 1.53 2.17
C VAL A 104 3.88 1.66 2.68
N LEU A 105 3.16 2.67 2.22
CA LEU A 105 1.74 2.86 2.47
C LEU A 105 0.94 2.42 1.24
N ASN A 106 0.40 1.21 1.31
CA ASN A 106 -0.50 0.69 0.29
C ASN A 106 -1.90 1.31 0.44
N LEU A 107 -2.55 1.64 -0.68
CA LEU A 107 -3.81 2.36 -0.74
C LEU A 107 -4.96 1.55 -1.33
N ASP A 108 -4.78 0.25 -1.53
CA ASP A 108 -5.84 -0.67 -1.96
C ASP A 108 -7.09 -0.51 -1.07
N GLY A 109 -8.17 -0.06 -1.71
CA GLY A 109 -9.46 0.16 -1.08
C GLY A 109 -9.52 1.42 -0.22
N ALA A 110 -8.56 2.34 -0.31
CA ALA A 110 -8.62 3.64 0.35
C ALA A 110 -9.70 4.52 -0.31
N GLY A 111 -10.53 5.16 0.51
CA GLY A 111 -11.53 6.12 0.03
C GLY A 111 -12.81 5.49 -0.55
N ARG A 112 -12.93 4.16 -0.58
CA ARG A 112 -14.21 3.49 -0.90
C ARG A 112 -15.27 3.77 0.16
N GLY A 113 -16.53 3.86 -0.27
CA GLY A 113 -17.66 4.17 0.62
C GLY A 113 -17.80 5.66 0.97
N ALA A 114 -18.35 5.91 2.17
CA ALA A 114 -18.80 7.25 2.60
C ALA A 114 -17.77 8.06 3.42
N GLY A 115 -16.64 7.44 3.79
CA GLY A 115 -15.60 8.03 4.65
C GLY A 115 -15.86 7.87 6.15
N GLY A 116 -14.80 8.01 6.96
CA GLY A 116 -14.90 7.98 8.43
C GLY A 116 -14.79 6.59 9.04
N GLN A 117 -14.26 5.63 8.28
CA GLN A 117 -14.08 4.23 8.68
C GLN A 117 -12.73 3.68 8.20
N GLU A 118 -11.74 4.56 8.16
CA GLU A 118 -10.40 4.27 7.70
C GLU A 118 -9.69 3.35 8.69
N GLN A 119 -8.91 2.46 8.12
CA GLN A 119 -8.17 1.45 8.85
C GLN A 119 -6.78 1.33 8.26
N LEU A 120 -5.78 1.41 9.14
CA LEU A 120 -4.40 1.13 8.82
C LEU A 120 -4.05 -0.25 9.36
N THR A 121 -3.83 -1.20 8.46
CA THR A 121 -3.44 -2.57 8.81
C THR A 121 -1.96 -2.77 8.49
N LEU A 122 -1.17 -2.98 9.55
CA LEU A 122 0.25 -3.33 9.49
C LEU A 122 0.42 -4.80 9.08
N SER A 123 1.57 -5.11 8.48
CA SER A 123 1.85 -6.44 7.93
C SER A 123 2.64 -7.32 8.90
N GLY A 124 2.07 -7.57 10.08
CA GLY A 124 2.70 -8.31 11.19
C GLY A 124 3.88 -7.55 11.81
N LEU A 125 3.71 -6.25 12.02
CA LEU A 125 4.67 -5.30 12.59
C LEU A 125 4.19 -4.82 13.97
N PRO A 126 4.09 -5.70 14.99
CA PRO A 126 3.55 -5.34 16.30
C PRO A 126 4.32 -4.21 16.98
N GLU A 127 5.61 -4.06 16.68
CA GLU A 127 6.46 -2.96 17.17
C GLU A 127 6.02 -1.58 16.67
N LEU A 128 5.27 -1.51 15.56
CA LEU A 128 4.76 -0.26 14.99
C LEU A 128 3.35 0.09 15.47
N VAL A 129 2.62 -0.87 16.06
CA VAL A 129 1.26 -0.64 16.57
C VAL A 129 1.22 0.52 17.58
N PRO A 130 2.12 0.65 18.57
CA PRO A 130 2.12 1.78 19.49
C PRO A 130 2.33 3.12 18.80
N TYR A 131 3.21 3.18 17.80
CA TYR A 131 3.50 4.41 17.03
C TYR A 131 2.25 4.90 16.31
N PHE A 132 1.60 4.03 15.53
CA PHE A 132 0.40 4.40 14.78
C PHE A 132 -0.83 4.62 15.69
N THR A 133 -0.95 3.89 16.80
CA THR A 133 -1.99 4.14 17.80
C THR A 133 -1.81 5.51 18.47
N GLY A 134 -0.56 5.91 18.74
CA GLY A 134 -0.24 7.25 19.21
C GLY A 134 -0.63 8.34 18.22
N LEU A 135 -0.37 8.12 16.92
CA LEU A 135 -0.82 9.01 15.84
C LEU A 135 -2.35 9.09 15.74
N ALA A 136 -3.05 7.96 15.85
CA ALA A 136 -4.52 7.93 15.83
C ALA A 136 -5.13 8.75 16.97
N ARG A 137 -4.48 8.78 18.15
CA ARG A 137 -4.94 9.58 19.30
C ARG A 137 -4.61 11.07 19.17
N SER A 138 -3.57 11.44 18.43
CA SER A 138 -3.13 12.83 18.31
C SER A 138 -3.78 13.58 17.14
N LEU A 139 -4.33 12.86 16.18
CA LEU A 139 -5.04 13.45 15.04
C LEU A 139 -6.50 13.75 15.41
N PRO A 140 -7.09 14.85 14.89
CA PRO A 140 -8.52 15.14 15.03
C PRO A 140 -9.36 14.27 14.06
N TYR A 141 -8.95 13.02 13.89
CA TYR A 141 -9.53 12.07 12.96
C TYR A 141 -9.29 10.65 13.45
N GLU A 142 -10.37 9.94 13.76
CA GLU A 142 -10.29 8.56 14.21
C GLU A 142 -10.06 7.62 13.02
N PHE A 143 -9.11 6.71 13.18
CA PHE A 143 -8.91 5.57 12.30
C PHE A 143 -8.47 4.37 13.13
N ALA A 144 -8.83 3.17 12.67
CA ALA A 144 -8.44 1.95 13.35
C ALA A 144 -6.99 1.58 12.99
N VAL A 145 -6.23 1.12 13.98
CA VAL A 145 -4.91 0.51 13.77
C VAL A 145 -5.03 -0.98 14.01
N ARG A 146 -4.58 -1.78 13.05
CA ARG A 146 -4.54 -3.24 13.12
C ARG A 146 -3.18 -3.76 12.72
N ASP A 147 -2.95 -5.03 13.00
CA ASP A 147 -1.76 -5.75 12.57
C ASP A 147 -2.15 -7.16 12.14
N GLU A 148 -2.07 -7.42 10.85
CA GLU A 148 -2.43 -8.69 10.23
C GLU A 148 -1.69 -8.85 8.90
N LEU A 149 -0.81 -9.83 8.84
CA LEU A 149 -0.10 -10.17 7.61
C LEU A 149 -1.01 -10.96 6.66
N HIS A 150 -1.21 -10.44 5.44
CA HIS A 150 -1.91 -11.16 4.38
C HIS A 150 -1.18 -11.01 3.03
N SER A 151 -1.46 -11.91 2.08
CA SER A 151 -0.72 -12.03 0.82
C SER A 151 -1.43 -11.48 -0.41
N HIS A 152 -2.49 -10.70 -0.22
CA HIS A 152 -3.50 -10.41 -1.24
C HIS A 152 -3.49 -8.98 -1.76
N SER A 153 -2.38 -8.23 -1.64
CA SER A 153 -2.33 -6.83 -2.10
C SER A 153 -0.88 -6.33 -2.25
N ASP A 154 -0.68 -5.19 -2.89
CA ASP A 154 0.61 -4.64 -3.33
C ASP A 154 1.65 -4.38 -2.22
N HIS A 155 1.23 -4.30 -0.96
CA HIS A 155 2.16 -4.21 0.17
C HIS A 155 2.98 -5.50 0.39
N PHE A 156 2.43 -6.66 -0.01
CA PHE A 156 2.97 -7.97 0.35
C PHE A 156 4.38 -8.25 -0.24
N PRO A 157 4.68 -7.91 -1.51
CA PRO A 157 6.03 -8.01 -2.04
C PRO A 157 7.09 -7.25 -1.22
N PHE A 158 6.72 -6.15 -0.57
CA PHE A 158 7.60 -5.39 0.31
C PHE A 158 7.71 -6.05 1.70
N ALA A 159 6.60 -6.59 2.22
CA ALA A 159 6.60 -7.37 3.47
C ALA A 159 7.54 -8.58 3.40
N VAL A 160 7.53 -9.32 2.28
CA VAL A 160 8.41 -10.46 2.03
C VAL A 160 9.90 -10.06 1.95
N ARG A 161 10.20 -8.77 1.76
CA ARG A 161 11.55 -8.20 1.81
C ARG A 161 11.89 -7.53 3.15
N GLY A 162 11.02 -7.67 4.14
CA GLY A 162 11.19 -7.11 5.47
C GLY A 162 10.97 -5.60 5.55
N ILE A 163 10.48 -4.95 4.49
CA ILE A 163 10.28 -3.51 4.47
C ILE A 163 9.04 -3.14 5.30
N PRO A 164 9.12 -2.18 6.24
CA PRO A 164 7.97 -1.71 7.00
C PRO A 164 6.85 -1.23 6.08
N ASN A 165 5.63 -1.71 6.30
CA ASN A 165 4.50 -1.36 5.45
C ASN A 165 3.17 -1.50 6.17
N ALA A 166 2.16 -0.83 5.62
CA ALA A 166 0.76 -1.00 5.99
C ALA A 166 -0.14 -0.77 4.78
N THR A 167 -1.35 -1.29 4.84
CA THR A 167 -2.44 -0.92 3.94
C THR A 167 -3.40 0.02 4.65
N LEU A 168 -3.66 1.17 4.05
CA LEU A 168 -4.76 2.05 4.42
C LEU A 168 -5.94 1.71 3.53
N ASN A 169 -7.04 1.27 4.14
CA ASN A 169 -8.30 1.07 3.43
C ASN A 169 -9.45 1.76 4.16
N SER A 170 -10.55 1.96 3.43
CA SER A 170 -11.82 2.43 3.98
C SER A 170 -12.82 1.28 3.97
N ARG A 171 -13.62 1.17 5.04
CA ARG A 171 -14.75 0.23 5.02
C ARG A 171 -15.93 0.85 4.31
N ASP A 172 -16.49 0.10 3.37
CA ASP A 172 -17.83 0.36 2.90
C ASP A 172 -18.83 -0.01 4.02
N SER A 173 -19.92 0.74 4.15
CA SER A 173 -20.99 0.46 5.12
C SER A 173 -21.69 -0.89 4.85
N THR A 174 -21.51 -1.45 3.65
CA THR A 174 -21.97 -2.78 3.28
C THR A 174 -20.96 -3.89 3.61
N ALA A 175 -19.74 -3.55 4.01
CA ALA A 175 -18.71 -4.51 4.37
C ALA A 175 -19.16 -5.31 5.61
N GLY A 176 -19.25 -6.63 5.47
CA GLY A 176 -19.85 -7.54 6.47
C GLY A 176 -21.32 -7.91 6.19
N MET A 177 -22.05 -7.15 5.36
CA MET A 177 -23.36 -7.56 4.85
C MET A 177 -23.25 -8.35 3.54
N VAL A 178 -22.27 -8.00 2.68
CA VAL A 178 -22.02 -8.64 1.37
C VAL A 178 -20.63 -9.30 1.34
N GLY A 179 -20.20 -9.91 2.44
CA GLY A 179 -18.86 -10.51 2.52
C GLY A 179 -17.75 -9.46 2.41
N ARG A 180 -16.94 -9.54 1.34
CA ARG A 180 -15.83 -8.59 1.06
C ARG A 180 -16.29 -7.22 0.51
N GLY A 181 -17.60 -6.99 0.34
CA GLY A 181 -18.14 -5.76 -0.24
C GLY A 181 -18.31 -5.89 -1.76
N TRP A 182 -18.18 -4.79 -2.49
CA TRP A 182 -18.43 -4.75 -3.94
C TRP A 182 -17.24 -5.14 -4.81
N GLY A 183 -16.02 -5.14 -4.27
CA GLY A 183 -14.80 -5.47 -5.04
C GLY A 183 -14.92 -6.80 -5.78
N HIS A 184 -14.36 -6.86 -6.99
CA HIS A 184 -14.43 -8.02 -7.88
C HIS A 184 -15.88 -8.45 -8.24
N THR A 185 -16.83 -7.52 -8.21
CA THR A 185 -18.20 -7.74 -8.71
C THR A 185 -18.58 -6.70 -9.76
N GLU A 186 -19.55 -7.02 -10.62
CA GLU A 186 -20.13 -6.05 -11.58
C GLU A 186 -20.69 -4.79 -10.89
N ALA A 187 -20.99 -4.87 -9.59
CA ALA A 187 -21.50 -3.77 -8.80
C ALA A 187 -20.40 -2.84 -8.27
N ASP A 188 -19.12 -3.12 -8.50
CA ASP A 188 -18.03 -2.19 -8.19
C ASP A 188 -18.02 -1.01 -9.16
N THR A 189 -18.79 0.01 -8.79
CA THR A 189 -19.21 1.11 -9.65
C THR A 189 -19.11 2.43 -8.91
N LEU A 190 -18.96 3.53 -9.64
CA LEU A 190 -18.64 4.85 -9.09
C LEU A 190 -19.65 5.36 -8.06
N ASP A 191 -20.90 4.92 -8.09
CA ASP A 191 -21.91 5.32 -7.11
C ASP A 191 -21.68 4.75 -5.69
N LYS A 192 -20.70 3.84 -5.52
CA LYS A 192 -20.26 3.30 -4.22
C LYS A 192 -19.07 4.09 -3.64
N VAL A 193 -18.55 5.05 -4.40
CA VAL A 193 -17.45 5.93 -3.98
C VAL A 193 -17.99 7.35 -3.82
N SER A 194 -17.71 7.96 -2.67
CA SER A 194 -18.11 9.33 -2.41
C SER A 194 -16.91 10.27 -2.46
N LEU A 195 -17.13 11.51 -2.93
CA LEU A 195 -16.10 12.56 -2.88
C LEU A 195 -15.59 12.78 -1.46
N ARG A 196 -16.49 12.70 -0.47
CA ARG A 196 -16.13 12.83 0.95
C ARG A 196 -15.19 11.70 1.39
N GLY A 197 -15.48 10.45 1.01
CA GLY A 197 -14.63 9.29 1.31
C GLY A 197 -13.22 9.47 0.75
N LEU A 198 -13.11 9.86 -0.53
CA LEU A 198 -11.84 10.16 -1.18
C LEU A 198 -11.07 11.28 -0.46
N GLN A 199 -11.74 12.38 -0.10
CA GLN A 199 -11.13 13.50 0.61
C GLN A 199 -10.62 13.11 2.00
N MET A 200 -11.38 12.30 2.74
CA MET A 200 -11.02 11.86 4.09
C MET A 200 -9.84 10.90 4.06
N ALA A 201 -9.84 9.92 3.16
CA ALA A 201 -8.74 9.00 2.94
C ALA A 201 -7.46 9.74 2.48
N ALA A 202 -7.57 10.65 1.50
CA ALA A 202 -6.44 11.44 1.02
C ALA A 202 -5.85 12.36 2.11
N ALA A 203 -6.70 12.98 2.93
CA ALA A 203 -6.23 13.80 4.04
C ALA A 203 -5.48 12.98 5.11
N LEU A 204 -5.95 11.76 5.42
CA LEU A 204 -5.25 10.86 6.33
C LEU A 204 -3.94 10.36 5.71
N ALA A 205 -3.97 9.83 4.49
CA ALA A 205 -2.80 9.32 3.78
C ALA A 205 -1.71 10.40 3.65
N ALA A 206 -2.07 11.61 3.23
CA ALA A 206 -1.11 12.71 3.10
C ALA A 206 -0.46 13.09 4.43
N ARG A 207 -1.21 13.06 5.54
CA ARG A 207 -0.66 13.30 6.88
C ARG A 207 0.29 12.20 7.34
N LEU A 208 -0.07 10.93 7.09
CA LEU A 208 0.80 9.80 7.41
C LEU A 208 2.11 9.87 6.61
N VAL A 209 2.03 10.10 5.29
CA VAL A 209 3.20 10.21 4.42
C VAL A 209 4.07 11.42 4.78
N LEU A 210 3.45 12.57 5.07
CA LEU A 210 4.19 13.75 5.54
C LEU A 210 4.90 13.47 6.88
N ARG A 211 4.23 12.81 7.83
CA ARG A 211 4.86 12.44 9.09
C ARG A 211 6.03 11.49 8.87
N LEU A 212 5.83 10.41 8.11
CA LEU A 212 6.85 9.39 7.86
C LEU A 212 8.05 9.92 7.05
N SER A 213 7.84 10.92 6.19
CA SER A 213 8.94 11.56 5.46
C SER A 213 9.82 12.42 6.38
N GLU A 214 9.25 12.99 7.44
CA GLU A 214 9.96 13.92 8.34
C GLU A 214 10.48 13.29 9.64
N ASP A 215 9.79 12.28 10.17
CA ASP A 215 10.04 11.74 11.51
C ASP A 215 11.37 10.98 11.59
N GLU A 216 12.27 11.41 12.48
CA GLU A 216 13.56 10.75 12.71
C GLU A 216 13.45 9.60 13.70
N GLU A 217 12.45 9.66 14.57
CA GLU A 217 12.22 8.69 15.62
C GLU A 217 11.30 7.56 15.16
N PHE A 218 10.96 7.52 13.86
CA PHE A 218 10.14 6.45 13.30
C PHE A 218 10.80 5.08 13.54
N PRO A 219 10.17 4.19 14.33
CA PRO A 219 10.82 2.96 14.81
C PRO A 219 10.92 1.86 13.75
N GLY A 220 10.30 2.03 12.58
CA GLY A 220 10.34 1.05 11.51
C GLY A 220 11.75 0.82 10.99
N ARG A 221 12.11 -0.45 10.82
CA ARG A 221 13.36 -0.89 10.21
C ARG A 221 13.10 -2.02 9.23
N GLN A 222 13.98 -2.19 8.26
CA GLN A 222 13.96 -3.39 7.45
C GLN A 222 14.32 -4.61 8.32
N ARG A 223 13.46 -5.62 8.31
CA ARG A 223 13.70 -6.91 8.97
C ARG A 223 14.63 -7.79 8.15
N SER A 224 15.39 -8.64 8.82
CA SER A 224 16.25 -9.63 8.16
C SER A 224 15.39 -10.70 7.46
N LEU A 225 15.99 -11.40 6.50
CA LEU A 225 15.27 -12.49 5.82
C LEU A 225 14.90 -13.64 6.76
N ASP A 226 15.65 -13.85 7.84
CA ASP A 226 15.32 -14.86 8.85
C ASP A 226 14.11 -14.44 9.69
N GLU A 227 14.05 -13.16 10.08
CA GLU A 227 12.88 -12.59 10.77
C GLU A 227 11.63 -12.70 9.90
N VAL A 228 11.74 -12.36 8.61
CA VAL A 228 10.62 -12.49 7.67
C VAL A 228 10.24 -13.95 7.44
N ARG A 229 11.21 -14.87 7.31
CA ARG A 229 10.92 -16.30 7.15
C ARG A 229 10.12 -16.85 8.33
N GLN A 230 10.51 -16.50 9.56
CA GLN A 230 9.79 -16.89 10.75
C GLN A 230 8.37 -16.31 10.76
N GLN A 231 8.23 -15.02 10.45
CA GLN A 231 6.92 -14.36 10.38
C GLN A 231 5.98 -15.03 9.36
N LEU A 232 6.47 -15.38 8.17
CA LEU A 232 5.69 -16.08 7.15
C LEU A 232 5.30 -17.51 7.59
N ALA A 233 6.16 -18.18 8.36
CA ALA A 233 5.90 -19.50 8.92
C ALA A 233 4.79 -19.43 9.98
N ASP A 234 4.90 -18.47 10.91
CA ASP A 234 3.90 -18.24 11.96
C ASP A 234 2.53 -17.87 11.37
N ALA A 235 2.50 -17.17 10.24
CA ALA A 235 1.29 -16.84 9.50
C ALA A 235 0.76 -17.99 8.62
N GLY A 236 1.45 -19.13 8.52
CA GLY A 236 1.02 -20.29 7.72
C GLY A 236 1.02 -20.03 6.20
N ILE A 237 1.89 -19.12 5.72
CA ILE A 237 1.98 -18.76 4.30
C ILE A 237 3.37 -18.99 3.69
N LEU A 238 4.38 -19.36 4.48
CA LEU A 238 5.75 -19.57 4.00
C LEU A 238 5.82 -20.54 2.81
N ASP A 239 5.21 -21.72 2.91
CA ASP A 239 5.24 -22.74 1.85
C ASP A 239 4.71 -22.20 0.51
N ARG A 240 3.62 -21.43 0.56
CA ARG A 240 3.01 -20.82 -0.64
C ARG A 240 3.95 -19.81 -1.29
N VAL A 241 4.61 -18.97 -0.47
CA VAL A 241 5.55 -17.95 -0.98
C VAL A 241 6.80 -18.61 -1.59
N GLN A 242 7.30 -19.68 -0.96
CA GLN A 242 8.45 -20.44 -1.48
C GLN A 242 8.13 -21.18 -2.77
N GLN A 243 6.99 -21.87 -2.84
CA GLN A 243 6.55 -22.57 -4.06
C GLN A 243 6.35 -21.62 -5.24
N ALA A 244 5.92 -20.39 -4.98
CA ALA A 244 5.78 -19.36 -6.00
C ALA A 244 7.11 -18.73 -6.44
N GLY A 245 8.25 -19.12 -5.85
CA GLY A 245 9.56 -18.50 -6.13
C GLY A 245 9.64 -17.03 -5.70
N ARG A 246 8.77 -16.62 -4.77
CA ARG A 246 8.59 -15.21 -4.34
C ARG A 246 9.37 -14.87 -3.08
N PHE A 247 9.97 -15.86 -2.40
CA PHE A 247 10.89 -15.65 -1.30
C PHE A 247 12.35 -15.59 -1.81
N PRO A 248 13.19 -14.67 -1.31
CA PRO A 248 14.61 -14.68 -1.64
C PRO A 248 15.26 -16.02 -1.27
N PRO A 249 16.15 -16.58 -2.11
CA PRO A 249 16.89 -17.80 -1.77
C PRO A 249 17.77 -17.57 -0.53
N ALA A 250 18.01 -18.64 0.22
CA ALA A 250 18.89 -18.64 1.39
C ALA A 250 20.36 -18.40 1.01
#